data_AF-A0A946PCQ7-F1
#
_entry.id   AF-A0A946PCQ7-F1
#
_cell.length_a   1.000
_cell.length_b   1.000
_cell.length_c   1.000
_cell.angle_alpha   90.00
_cell.angle_beta   90.00
_cell.angle_gamma   90.00
#
_symmetry.space_group_name_H-M   'P 1'
#
loop_
_entity.id
_entity.type
_entity.pdbx_description
1 polymer ?
#
loop_
_entity_poly.entity_id
_entity_poly.type
_entity_poly.pdbx_seq_one_letter_code
_entity_poly.pdbx_strand_id
1 'polypeptide(L)'
;NFACKLADTMVQDVHYEYDPQKRSAELLGVGRSTIRASVRPRLVDSVSMLELYDSVELALRGKIAFIRDRHYVVRDKKDEPGQEIVIIDEFTGRIAEGRSWRDGLHQAVEAKEGLEVKTGRGGHAARITIQDLFARWPNLAGMTGTIATSAGEIGRTYDVGIAIVPTNRPAIRQRLKPRVCKSYDEKLHEIVRDIKDVHVTGRPILIGTRSIDKSEDLSKILTSEGLTHTVLNARNVASEAEIVAAAGGRNQITVSTNMAGRGTDIKLGDGVEDLGGLHVICTELHDSARIDRQLVGRCGRQGDPGTWRQFLAVDDDILVEGYGPKRAKRISRRLQRQLKGNPERLLAFFQRAQQRVEARHRRQRRALEYMERQKAESHIQMSQDPYLDAAS
;
A
#
# COMPACT_ATOMS: atom_id res chain seq x y z
N ASN A 1 -30.54 9.93 -12.39
CA ASN A 1 -31.22 10.75 -13.42
C ASN A 1 -32.58 11.30 -12.96
N PHE A 2 -33.62 10.49 -12.74
CA PHE A 2 -34.94 11.00 -12.30
C PHE A 2 -34.87 11.81 -11.00
N ALA A 3 -34.22 11.25 -9.97
CA ALA A 3 -34.02 11.92 -8.68
C ALA A 3 -33.25 13.26 -8.81
N CYS A 4 -32.21 13.32 -9.65
CA CYS A 4 -31.45 14.55 -9.89
C CYS A 4 -32.33 15.66 -10.51
N LYS A 5 -33.17 15.32 -11.49
CA LYS A 5 -34.11 16.28 -12.09
C LYS A 5 -35.11 16.82 -11.07
N LEU A 6 -35.59 15.99 -10.15
CA LEU A 6 -36.45 16.45 -9.06
C LEU A 6 -35.69 17.35 -8.08
N ALA A 7 -34.49 16.95 -7.67
CA ALA A 7 -33.62 17.75 -6.82
C ALA A 7 -33.29 19.13 -7.45
N ASP A 8 -33.33 19.25 -8.78
CA ASP A 8 -33.17 20.52 -9.48
C ASP A 8 -34.32 21.51 -9.32
N THR A 9 -35.53 21.00 -9.10
CA THR A 9 -36.73 21.81 -8.88
C THR A 9 -36.96 22.20 -7.41
N MET A 10 -36.18 21.62 -6.49
CA MET A 10 -36.37 21.78 -5.07
C MET A 10 -35.64 23.01 -4.51
N VAL A 11 -36.28 23.66 -3.55
CA VAL A 11 -35.79 24.86 -2.86
C VAL A 11 -35.50 24.52 -1.40
N GLN A 12 -34.33 24.90 -0.91
CA GLN A 12 -33.91 24.76 0.48
C GLN A 12 -34.89 25.51 1.43
N ASP A 13 -35.10 24.98 2.63
CA ASP A 13 -36.00 25.49 3.68
C ASP A 13 -37.50 25.43 3.32
N VAL A 14 -37.84 24.99 2.10
CA VAL A 14 -39.21 24.71 1.66
C VAL A 14 -39.39 23.21 1.42
N HIS A 15 -38.53 22.62 0.59
CA HIS A 15 -38.65 21.23 0.16
C HIS A 15 -37.73 20.29 0.96
N TYR A 16 -36.59 20.81 1.42
CA TYR A 16 -35.59 20.05 2.18
C TYR A 16 -34.82 20.98 3.11
N GLU A 17 -34.22 20.41 4.15
CA GLU A 17 -33.23 21.05 5.01
C GLU A 17 -31.85 20.44 4.72
N TYR A 18 -30.79 21.23 4.83
CA TYR A 18 -29.42 20.78 4.62
C TYR A 18 -28.55 21.10 5.83
N ASP A 19 -27.93 20.07 6.40
CA ASP A 19 -26.95 20.18 7.50
C ASP A 19 -25.53 20.28 6.90
N PRO A 20 -24.87 21.45 6.97
CA PRO A 20 -23.52 21.62 6.41
C PRO A 20 -22.44 20.84 7.16
N GLN A 21 -22.62 20.53 8.44
CA GLN A 21 -21.64 19.80 9.24
C GLN A 21 -21.65 18.31 8.90
N LYS A 22 -22.84 17.73 8.75
CA LYS A 22 -23.00 16.33 8.35
C LYS A 22 -22.94 16.11 6.84
N ARG A 23 -23.03 17.19 6.06
CA ARG A 23 -23.22 17.16 4.59
C ARG A 23 -24.39 16.24 4.22
N SER A 24 -25.51 16.37 4.91
CA SER A 24 -26.73 15.59 4.68
C SER A 24 -27.90 16.50 4.33
N ALA A 25 -28.78 16.03 3.44
CA ALA A 25 -30.02 16.71 3.09
C ALA A 25 -31.19 15.84 3.51
N GLU A 26 -32.19 16.43 4.15
CA GLU A 26 -33.40 15.74 4.63
C GLU A 26 -34.64 16.38 4.02
N LEU A 27 -35.53 15.57 3.45
CA LEU A 27 -36.75 16.07 2.82
C LEU A 27 -37.80 16.51 3.85
N LEU A 28 -38.31 17.73 3.67
CA LEU A 28 -39.44 18.26 4.42
C LEU A 28 -40.77 17.73 3.86
N GLY A 29 -41.87 17.92 4.60
CA GLY A 29 -43.19 17.41 4.22
C GLY A 29 -43.67 17.89 2.84
N VAL A 30 -43.34 19.13 2.47
CA VAL A 30 -43.64 19.68 1.14
C VAL A 30 -42.83 18.96 0.07
N GLY A 31 -41.52 18.77 0.27
CA GLY A 31 -40.66 18.03 -0.67
C GLY A 31 -41.12 16.59 -0.90
N ARG A 32 -41.47 15.87 0.16
CA ARG A 32 -42.05 14.51 0.06
C ARG A 32 -43.36 14.50 -0.72
N SER A 33 -44.19 15.53 -0.56
CA SER A 33 -45.45 15.65 -1.30
C SER A 33 -45.23 15.95 -2.78
N THR A 34 -44.26 16.80 -3.11
CA THR A 34 -43.83 17.07 -4.49
C THR A 34 -43.32 15.81 -5.19
N ILE A 35 -42.52 14.97 -4.50
CA ILE A 35 -42.06 13.69 -5.04
C ILE A 35 -43.25 12.75 -5.29
N ARG A 36 -44.20 12.64 -4.35
CA ARG A 36 -45.39 11.80 -4.51
C ARG A 36 -46.24 12.21 -5.71
N ALA A 37 -46.39 13.50 -5.94
CA ALA A 37 -47.17 14.06 -7.04
C ALA A 37 -46.45 14.05 -8.40
N SER A 38 -45.14 13.76 -8.42
CA SER A 38 -44.36 13.75 -9.65
C SER A 38 -44.75 12.62 -10.59
N VAL A 39 -44.78 12.91 -11.90
CA VAL A 39 -45.05 11.91 -12.95
C VAL A 39 -43.82 11.02 -13.11
N ARG A 40 -44.01 9.72 -12.87
CA ARG A 40 -42.91 8.74 -12.89
C ARG A 40 -42.76 8.13 -14.28
N PRO A 41 -41.51 7.97 -14.78
CA PRO A 41 -41.24 7.11 -15.91
C PRO A 41 -41.54 5.65 -15.56
N ARG A 42 -41.98 4.85 -16.54
CA ARG A 42 -42.26 3.40 -16.37
C ARG A 42 -41.13 2.61 -15.69
N LEU A 43 -39.88 3.01 -15.94
CA LEU A 43 -38.68 2.40 -15.34
C LEU A 43 -38.54 2.64 -13.83
N VAL A 44 -39.28 3.60 -13.27
CA VAL A 44 -39.21 4.02 -11.86
C VAL A 44 -40.48 3.62 -11.10
N ASP A 45 -41.50 3.10 -11.79
CA ASP A 45 -42.79 2.73 -11.18
C ASP A 45 -42.66 1.61 -10.14
N SER A 46 -41.67 0.71 -10.31
CA SER A 46 -41.41 -0.38 -9.39
C SER A 46 -40.59 0.01 -8.16
N VAL A 47 -40.07 1.24 -8.09
CA VAL A 47 -39.24 1.72 -6.97
C VAL A 47 -40.14 2.16 -5.82
N SER A 48 -39.81 1.73 -4.60
CA SER A 48 -40.58 2.09 -3.42
C SER A 48 -40.51 3.60 -3.13
N MET A 49 -41.53 4.13 -2.46
CA MET A 49 -41.51 5.55 -2.06
C MET A 49 -40.34 5.92 -1.16
N LEU A 50 -39.94 4.98 -0.29
CA LEU A 50 -38.82 5.19 0.63
C LEU A 50 -37.51 5.31 -0.15
N GLU A 51 -37.23 4.37 -1.07
CA GLU A 51 -36.04 4.42 -1.92
C GLU A 51 -36.02 5.66 -2.82
N LEU A 52 -37.19 6.15 -3.26
CA LEU A 52 -37.30 7.40 -4.00
C LEU A 52 -36.91 8.59 -3.14
N TYR A 53 -37.38 8.67 -1.90
CA TYR A 53 -36.97 9.74 -0.99
C TYR A 53 -35.47 9.71 -0.76
N ASP A 54 -34.90 8.55 -0.43
CA ASP A 54 -33.47 8.37 -0.22
C ASP A 54 -32.66 8.78 -1.46
N SER A 55 -33.14 8.40 -2.65
CA SER A 55 -32.49 8.76 -3.92
C SER A 55 -32.51 10.26 -4.19
N VAL A 56 -33.60 10.97 -3.84
CA VAL A 56 -33.68 12.44 -3.98
C VAL A 56 -32.81 13.13 -2.93
N GLU A 57 -32.80 12.67 -1.67
CA GLU A 57 -31.90 13.19 -0.63
C GLU A 57 -30.43 13.02 -1.01
N LEU A 58 -30.07 11.86 -1.57
CA LEU A 58 -28.73 11.60 -2.08
C LEU A 58 -28.38 12.51 -3.28
N ALA A 59 -29.33 12.76 -4.18
CA ALA A 59 -29.15 13.69 -5.29
C ALA A 59 -28.97 15.14 -4.80
N LEU A 60 -29.76 15.58 -3.82
CA LEU A 60 -29.61 16.89 -3.16
C LEU A 60 -28.24 17.01 -2.49
N ARG A 61 -27.80 15.98 -1.77
CA ARG A 61 -26.47 15.92 -1.17
C ARG A 61 -25.36 16.05 -2.22
N GLY A 62 -25.40 15.26 -3.29
CA GLY A 62 -24.44 15.34 -4.40
C GLY A 62 -24.45 16.72 -5.08
N LYS A 63 -25.62 17.34 -5.20
CA LYS A 63 -25.78 18.68 -5.75
C LYS A 63 -25.13 19.76 -4.88
N ILE A 64 -25.43 19.77 -3.58
CA ILE A 64 -25.05 20.85 -2.66
C ILE A 64 -23.60 20.69 -2.16
N ALA A 65 -23.22 19.48 -1.74
CA ALA A 65 -21.95 19.25 -1.07
C ALA A 65 -20.77 19.00 -2.03
N PHE A 66 -21.03 18.48 -3.24
CA PHE A 66 -19.99 18.05 -4.18
C PHE A 66 -19.94 18.97 -5.39
N ILE A 67 -19.02 19.93 -5.32
CA ILE A 67 -18.81 20.98 -6.34
C ILE A 67 -17.68 20.56 -7.29
N ARG A 68 -17.93 20.66 -8.59
CA ARG A 68 -16.95 20.46 -9.66
C ARG A 68 -15.78 21.45 -9.53
N ASP A 69 -14.59 21.01 -9.91
CA ASP A 69 -13.30 21.72 -9.81
C ASP A 69 -12.84 22.04 -8.38
N ARG A 70 -13.60 21.61 -7.36
CA ARG A 70 -13.22 21.68 -5.95
C ARG A 70 -13.09 20.29 -5.31
N HIS A 71 -14.09 19.44 -5.52
CA HIS A 71 -14.14 18.10 -4.92
C HIS A 71 -13.87 17.00 -5.94
N TYR A 72 -14.06 17.30 -7.23
CA TYR A 72 -13.82 16.38 -8.33
C TYR A 72 -13.67 17.11 -9.66
N VAL A 73 -13.17 16.39 -10.67
CA VAL A 73 -13.12 16.82 -12.07
C VAL A 73 -13.77 15.77 -12.96
N VAL A 74 -14.30 16.20 -14.10
CA VAL A 74 -14.77 15.32 -15.18
C VAL A 74 -13.60 15.15 -16.16
N ARG A 75 -13.23 13.91 -16.47
CA ARG A 75 -12.14 13.58 -17.42
C ARG A 75 -12.54 12.51 -18.40
N ASP A 76 -11.94 12.53 -19.58
CA ASP A 76 -12.09 11.45 -20.55
C ASP A 76 -11.36 10.19 -20.05
N LYS A 77 -12.00 9.03 -20.20
CA LYS A 77 -11.42 7.73 -19.82
C LYS A 77 -10.24 7.40 -20.74
N LYS A 78 -9.17 6.82 -20.19
CA LYS A 78 -7.95 6.48 -20.94
C LYS A 78 -8.14 5.30 -21.91
N ASP A 79 -8.97 4.33 -21.55
CA ASP A 79 -9.07 3.03 -22.23
C ASP A 79 -10.45 2.72 -22.84
N GLU A 80 -11.44 3.60 -22.63
CA GLU A 80 -12.82 3.44 -23.12
C GLU A 80 -13.37 4.77 -23.63
N PRO A 81 -14.28 4.79 -24.61
CA PRO A 81 -15.03 6.00 -24.94
C PRO A 81 -15.91 6.42 -23.76
N GLY A 82 -15.82 7.68 -23.35
CA GLY A 82 -16.68 8.28 -22.32
C GLY A 82 -15.92 9.13 -21.31
N GLN A 83 -16.67 9.74 -20.40
CA GLN A 83 -16.16 10.59 -19.33
C GLN A 83 -16.38 9.95 -17.96
N GLU A 84 -15.50 10.23 -17.02
CA GLU A 84 -15.59 9.77 -15.63
C GLU A 84 -15.32 10.89 -14.62
N ILE A 85 -15.85 10.69 -13.41
CA ILE A 85 -15.61 11.57 -12.27
C ILE A 85 -14.34 11.12 -11.56
N VAL A 86 -13.37 12.02 -11.41
CA VAL A 86 -12.16 11.77 -10.63
C VAL A 86 -12.11 12.67 -9.41
N ILE A 87 -12.01 12.05 -8.23
CA ILE A 87 -12.04 12.74 -6.93
C ILE A 87 -10.76 13.56 -6.73
N ILE A 88 -10.90 14.80 -6.27
CA ILE A 88 -9.79 15.63 -5.79
C ILE A 88 -9.70 15.48 -4.27
N ASP A 89 -8.50 15.21 -3.77
CA ASP A 89 -8.21 15.22 -2.34
C ASP A 89 -8.23 16.67 -1.82
N GLU A 90 -9.17 16.98 -0.92
CA GLU A 90 -9.41 18.34 -0.40
C GLU A 90 -8.18 18.94 0.32
N PHE A 91 -7.25 18.12 0.84
CA PHE A 91 -6.09 18.60 1.58
C PHE A 91 -4.88 18.86 0.69
N THR A 92 -4.73 18.05 -0.36
CA THR A 92 -3.53 18.07 -1.20
C THR A 92 -3.76 18.63 -2.60
N GLY A 93 -5.02 18.77 -3.03
CA GLY A 93 -5.40 19.13 -4.39
C GLY A 93 -5.03 18.07 -5.43
N ARG A 94 -4.55 16.90 -4.99
CA ARG A 94 -4.14 15.81 -5.88
C ARG A 94 -5.34 15.00 -6.33
N ILE A 95 -5.24 14.51 -7.55
CA ILE A 95 -6.26 13.69 -8.18
C ILE A 95 -6.08 12.25 -7.70
N ALA A 96 -7.15 11.69 -7.15
CA ALA A 96 -7.17 10.33 -6.64
C ALA A 96 -7.84 9.39 -7.66
N GLU A 97 -7.09 9.01 -8.70
CA GLU A 97 -7.54 8.05 -9.72
C GLU A 97 -7.95 6.71 -9.06
N GLY A 98 -9.08 6.15 -9.51
CA GLY A 98 -9.61 4.86 -9.01
C GLY A 98 -10.38 4.91 -7.69
N ARG A 99 -10.59 6.09 -7.08
CA ARG A 99 -11.47 6.23 -5.91
C ARG A 99 -12.88 6.63 -6.32
N SER A 100 -13.88 6.03 -5.67
CA SER A 100 -15.30 6.40 -5.75
C SER A 100 -15.86 6.74 -4.37
N TRP A 101 -16.87 7.61 -4.32
CA TRP A 101 -17.64 7.83 -3.08
C TRP A 101 -18.62 6.67 -2.86
N ARG A 102 -18.89 6.37 -1.58
CA ARG A 102 -19.73 5.23 -1.17
C ARG A 102 -21.22 5.58 -1.22
N ASP A 103 -22.05 4.57 -0.95
CA ASP A 103 -23.50 4.72 -0.69
C ASP A 103 -24.28 5.38 -1.85
N GLY A 104 -23.88 5.09 -3.09
CA GLY A 104 -24.52 5.65 -4.28
C GLY A 104 -24.14 7.10 -4.60
N LEU A 105 -23.34 7.76 -3.76
CA LEU A 105 -23.01 9.18 -3.91
C LEU A 105 -22.22 9.46 -5.19
N HIS A 106 -21.36 8.53 -5.61
CA HIS A 106 -20.62 8.67 -6.86
C HIS A 106 -21.56 8.64 -8.06
N GLN A 107 -22.50 7.70 -8.07
CA GLN A 107 -23.55 7.59 -9.07
C GLN A 107 -24.45 8.84 -9.09
N ALA A 108 -24.72 9.43 -7.92
CA ALA A 108 -25.48 10.69 -7.84
C ALA A 108 -24.73 11.88 -8.46
N VAL A 109 -23.39 11.94 -8.28
CA VAL A 109 -22.55 12.97 -8.91
C VAL A 109 -22.36 12.72 -10.42
N GLU A 110 -22.19 11.48 -10.85
CA GLU A 110 -22.20 11.11 -12.28
C GLU A 110 -23.51 11.54 -12.94
N ALA A 111 -24.65 11.23 -12.31
CA ALA A 111 -25.97 11.63 -12.79
C ALA A 111 -26.18 13.15 -12.80
N LYS A 112 -25.62 13.88 -11.82
CA LYS A 112 -25.64 15.35 -11.77
C LYS A 112 -24.92 15.96 -12.97
N GLU A 113 -23.77 15.41 -13.35
CA GLU A 113 -22.98 15.89 -14.50
C GLU A 113 -23.48 15.32 -15.84
N GLY A 114 -24.58 14.56 -15.85
CA GLY A 114 -25.16 13.97 -17.06
C GLY A 114 -24.33 12.83 -17.65
N LEU A 115 -23.43 12.24 -16.86
CA LEU A 115 -22.60 11.11 -17.28
C LEU A 115 -23.38 9.79 -17.26
N GLU A 116 -22.88 8.81 -17.99
CA GLU A 116 -23.41 7.45 -17.92
C GLU A 116 -23.13 6.86 -16.53
N VAL A 117 -24.20 6.67 -15.76
CA VAL A 117 -24.12 6.12 -14.40
C VAL A 117 -23.78 4.65 -14.50
N LYS A 118 -22.64 4.24 -13.95
CA LYS A 118 -22.27 2.83 -13.92
C LYS A 118 -23.30 2.04 -13.12
N THR A 119 -23.95 1.06 -13.75
CA THR A 119 -24.88 0.15 -13.08
C THR A 119 -24.13 -0.78 -12.15
N GLY A 120 -24.24 -0.50 -10.86
CA GLY A 120 -23.76 -1.33 -9.77
C GLY A 120 -23.71 -0.48 -8.51
N ARG A 121 -24.43 -0.88 -7.45
CA ARG A 121 -24.02 -0.46 -6.11
C ARG A 121 -22.59 -0.98 -6.00
N GLY A 122 -21.59 -0.09 -5.95
CA GLY A 122 -20.19 -0.45 -5.77
C GLY A 122 -19.90 -1.05 -4.39
N GLY A 123 -20.83 -1.85 -3.86
CA GLY A 123 -20.67 -2.64 -2.66
C GLY A 123 -20.02 -3.97 -3.00
N HIS A 124 -19.37 -4.56 -2.02
CA HIS A 124 -18.82 -5.90 -2.16
C HIS A 124 -19.97 -6.89 -1.99
N ALA A 125 -20.11 -7.88 -2.87
CA ALA A 125 -21.15 -8.92 -2.72
C ALA A 125 -20.85 -9.87 -1.55
N ALA A 126 -19.57 -10.00 -1.18
CA ALA A 126 -19.11 -10.79 -0.05
C ALA A 126 -17.78 -10.23 0.44
N ARG A 127 -17.46 -10.47 1.72
CA ARG A 127 -16.16 -10.11 2.30
C ARG A 127 -15.71 -11.16 3.30
N ILE A 128 -14.45 -11.58 3.20
CA ILE A 128 -13.79 -12.45 4.17
C ILE A 128 -12.36 -11.96 4.44
N THR A 129 -11.88 -12.14 5.67
CA THR A 129 -10.48 -11.84 6.00
C THR A 129 -9.56 -12.99 5.55
N ILE A 130 -8.29 -12.70 5.28
CA ILE A 130 -7.32 -13.74 4.92
C ILE A 130 -7.16 -14.77 6.06
N GLN A 131 -7.19 -14.30 7.30
CA GLN A 131 -7.10 -15.13 8.49
C GLN A 131 -8.23 -16.15 8.54
N ASP A 132 -9.48 -15.66 8.41
CA ASP A 132 -10.66 -16.51 8.47
C ASP A 132 -10.80 -17.41 7.24
N LEU A 133 -10.37 -16.93 6.07
CA LEU A 133 -10.29 -17.74 4.87
C LEU A 133 -9.41 -18.97 5.12
N PHE A 134 -8.14 -18.79 5.51
CA PHE A 134 -7.22 -19.91 5.70
C PHE A 134 -7.58 -20.82 6.89
N ALA A 135 -8.28 -20.32 7.90
CA ALA A 135 -8.76 -21.12 9.03
C ALA A 135 -9.76 -22.22 8.62
N ARG A 136 -10.35 -22.13 7.41
CA ARG A 136 -11.33 -23.11 6.90
C ARG A 136 -10.71 -24.38 6.34
N TRP A 137 -9.41 -24.39 6.06
CA TRP A 137 -8.75 -25.59 5.57
C TRP A 137 -8.53 -26.56 6.72
N PRO A 138 -8.97 -27.84 6.60
CA PRO A 138 -8.73 -28.85 7.65
C PRO A 138 -7.26 -29.09 7.94
N ASN A 139 -6.41 -28.93 6.91
CA ASN A 139 -4.96 -29.05 7.00
C ASN A 139 -4.33 -27.77 6.43
N LEU A 140 -3.56 -27.06 7.24
CA LEU A 140 -2.87 -25.84 6.84
C LEU A 140 -1.36 -25.99 7.06
N ALA A 141 -0.60 -25.77 5.98
CA ALA A 141 0.85 -25.75 6.02
C ALA A 141 1.37 -24.54 5.23
N GLY A 142 2.56 -24.05 5.60
CA GLY A 142 3.17 -22.92 4.92
C GLY A 142 4.69 -22.92 5.08
N MET A 143 5.37 -22.34 4.09
CA MET A 143 6.83 -22.23 4.07
C MET A 143 7.27 -20.80 3.84
N THR A 144 8.33 -20.38 4.53
CA THR A 144 8.99 -19.09 4.31
C THR A 144 10.35 -19.07 5.00
N GLY A 145 11.32 -18.36 4.41
CA GLY A 145 12.66 -18.21 5.01
C GLY A 145 12.71 -17.26 6.22
N THR A 146 11.62 -16.54 6.53
CA THR A 146 11.64 -15.45 7.53
C THR A 146 10.51 -15.54 8.56
N ILE A 147 10.12 -16.75 8.97
CA ILE A 147 8.99 -16.94 9.91
C ILE A 147 9.35 -16.62 11.37
N ALA A 148 10.61 -16.82 11.77
CA ALA A 148 11.02 -16.91 13.17
C ALA A 148 10.61 -15.69 14.03
N THR A 149 10.72 -14.47 13.50
CA THR A 149 10.36 -13.24 14.24
C THR A 149 8.85 -13.06 14.42
N SER A 150 8.04 -13.69 13.56
CA SER A 150 6.58 -13.62 13.59
C SER A 150 5.94 -14.91 14.11
N ALA A 151 6.75 -15.81 14.69
CA ALA A 151 6.31 -17.15 15.02
C ALA A 151 5.12 -17.16 15.98
N GLY A 152 5.20 -16.42 17.07
CA GLY A 152 4.11 -16.33 18.05
C GLY A 152 2.86 -15.58 17.55
N GLU A 153 2.93 -14.86 16.43
CA GLU A 153 1.74 -14.28 15.78
C GLU A 153 1.07 -15.35 14.91
N ILE A 154 1.83 -15.96 14.01
CA ILE A 154 1.34 -16.98 13.06
C ILE A 154 0.77 -18.20 13.79
N GLY A 155 1.48 -18.72 14.80
CA GLY A 155 0.99 -19.85 15.59
C GLY A 155 -0.30 -19.54 16.34
N ARG A 156 -0.54 -18.29 16.76
CA ARG A 156 -1.81 -17.92 17.41
C ARG A 156 -2.94 -17.74 16.40
N THR A 157 -2.67 -17.07 15.28
CA THR A 157 -3.69 -16.72 14.30
C THR A 157 -4.20 -17.95 13.54
N TYR A 158 -3.30 -18.90 13.23
CA TYR A 158 -3.61 -20.04 12.37
C TYR A 158 -3.55 -21.40 13.08
N ASP A 159 -3.23 -21.43 14.38
CA ASP A 159 -3.04 -22.66 15.16
C ASP A 159 -2.06 -23.66 14.51
N VAL A 160 -0.92 -23.14 14.02
CA VAL A 160 0.12 -23.93 13.36
C VAL A 160 1.41 -23.99 14.17
N GLY A 161 2.02 -25.17 14.22
CA GLY A 161 3.38 -25.37 14.71
C GLY A 161 4.41 -24.73 13.77
N ILE A 162 5.53 -24.27 14.33
CA ILE A 162 6.60 -23.63 13.56
C ILE A 162 7.90 -24.38 13.77
N ALA A 163 8.41 -24.97 12.69
CA ALA A 163 9.71 -25.63 12.66
C ALA A 163 10.71 -24.79 11.87
N ILE A 164 11.92 -24.62 12.41
CA ILE A 164 13.03 -24.00 11.70
C ILE A 164 13.83 -25.13 11.04
N VAL A 165 13.79 -25.20 9.71
CA VAL A 165 14.57 -26.15 8.93
C VAL A 165 16.01 -25.63 8.80
N PRO A 166 17.04 -26.41 9.19
CA PRO A 166 18.43 -26.03 8.97
C PRO A 166 18.73 -25.80 7.49
N THR A 167 19.63 -24.88 7.20
CA THR A 167 20.12 -24.65 5.83
C THR A 167 20.96 -25.84 5.36
N ASN A 168 20.84 -26.20 4.07
CA ASN A 168 21.59 -27.31 3.45
C ASN A 168 23.12 -27.13 3.54
N ARG A 169 23.58 -25.89 3.42
CA ARG A 169 25.00 -25.51 3.55
C ARG A 169 25.11 -24.32 4.52
N PRO A 170 26.23 -24.16 5.23
CA PRO A 170 26.44 -23.03 6.13
C PRO A 170 26.31 -21.69 5.40
N ALA A 171 25.54 -20.76 5.96
CA ALA A 171 25.40 -19.42 5.40
C ALA A 171 26.64 -18.57 5.72
N ILE A 172 27.50 -18.34 4.73
CA ILE A 172 28.77 -17.58 4.86
C ILE A 172 28.66 -16.11 4.42
N ARG A 173 27.46 -15.62 4.10
CA ARG A 173 27.25 -14.22 3.70
C ARG A 173 27.75 -13.26 4.78
N GLN A 174 28.37 -12.16 4.35
CA GLN A 174 28.96 -11.18 5.25
C GLN A 174 28.13 -9.90 5.31
N ARG A 175 27.89 -9.42 6.53
CA ARG A 175 27.27 -8.11 6.77
C ARG A 175 28.36 -7.04 6.81
N LEU A 176 28.29 -6.07 5.89
CA LEU A 176 29.16 -4.90 5.91
C LEU A 176 28.65 -3.85 6.91
N LYS A 177 29.56 -3.00 7.39
CA LYS A 177 29.20 -1.92 8.32
C LYS A 177 28.13 -1.00 7.68
N PRO A 178 27.07 -0.64 8.41
CA PRO A 178 26.04 0.24 7.89
C PRO A 178 26.59 1.66 7.65
N ARG A 179 25.94 2.40 6.75
CA ARG A 179 26.22 3.81 6.48
C ARG A 179 25.01 4.64 6.90
N VAL A 180 25.25 5.67 7.72
CA VAL A 180 24.22 6.61 8.15
C VAL A 180 24.61 7.99 7.64
N CYS A 181 23.75 8.58 6.82
CA CYS A 181 23.98 9.83 6.10
C CYS A 181 23.15 10.98 6.68
N LYS A 182 23.56 12.22 6.42
CA LYS A 182 22.93 13.43 6.97
C LYS A 182 21.61 13.81 6.31
N SER A 183 21.37 13.32 5.09
CA SER A 183 20.18 13.59 4.28
C SER A 183 19.95 12.47 3.27
N TYR A 184 18.74 12.43 2.72
CA TYR A 184 18.38 11.54 1.63
C TYR A 184 19.31 11.67 0.42
N ASP A 185 19.61 12.89 -0.03
CA ASP A 185 20.49 13.12 -1.18
C ASP A 185 21.91 12.58 -0.94
N GLU A 186 22.49 12.84 0.23
CA GLU A 186 23.82 12.31 0.56
C GLU A 186 23.80 10.77 0.62
N LYS A 187 22.71 10.18 1.11
CA LYS A 187 22.52 8.73 1.11
C LYS A 187 22.54 8.16 -0.31
N LEU A 188 21.84 8.77 -1.26
CA LEU A 188 21.84 8.31 -2.66
C LEU A 188 23.24 8.36 -3.27
N HIS A 189 23.99 9.44 -3.04
CA HIS A 189 25.37 9.55 -3.55
C HIS A 189 26.32 8.53 -2.89
N GLU A 190 26.17 8.26 -1.59
CA GLU A 190 26.95 7.21 -0.92
C GLU A 190 26.59 5.80 -1.40
N ILE A 191 25.31 5.54 -1.71
CA ILE A 191 24.87 4.29 -2.36
C ILE A 191 25.55 4.15 -3.72
N VAL A 192 25.51 5.19 -4.56
CA VAL A 192 26.15 5.17 -5.88
C VAL A 192 27.66 5.00 -5.79
N ARG A 193 28.32 5.60 -4.80
CA ARG A 193 29.75 5.35 -4.56
C ARG A 193 30.04 3.89 -4.24
N ASP A 194 29.25 3.29 -3.34
CA ASP A 194 29.40 1.86 -3.00
C ASP A 194 29.13 0.96 -4.22
N ILE A 195 28.14 1.32 -5.04
CA ILE A 195 27.86 0.64 -6.30
C ILE A 195 29.08 0.71 -7.21
N LYS A 196 29.68 1.89 -7.42
CA LYS A 196 30.89 2.05 -8.24
C LYS A 196 32.05 1.20 -7.72
N ASP A 197 32.32 1.27 -6.42
CA ASP A 197 33.41 0.53 -5.78
C ASP A 197 33.27 -0.99 -5.98
N VAL A 198 32.05 -1.51 -5.86
CA VAL A 198 31.75 -2.94 -6.05
C VAL A 198 31.70 -3.29 -7.53
N HIS A 199 31.11 -2.44 -8.38
CA HIS A 199 30.91 -2.71 -9.81
C HIS A 199 32.22 -2.78 -10.59
N VAL A 200 33.26 -2.03 -10.19
CA VAL A 200 34.61 -2.12 -10.79
C VAL A 200 35.20 -3.53 -10.71
N THR A 201 34.85 -4.31 -9.69
CA THR A 201 35.28 -5.72 -9.56
C THR A 201 34.51 -6.67 -10.47
N GLY A 202 33.39 -6.20 -11.03
CA GLY A 202 32.46 -6.94 -11.88
C GLY A 202 31.44 -7.78 -11.14
N ARG A 203 31.31 -7.62 -9.82
CA ARG A 203 30.28 -8.28 -9.01
C ARG A 203 28.88 -7.79 -9.35
N PRO A 204 27.86 -8.67 -9.32
CA PRO A 204 26.47 -8.25 -9.40
C PRO A 204 26.01 -7.53 -8.13
N ILE A 205 25.08 -6.60 -8.31
CA ILE A 205 24.53 -5.76 -7.25
C ILE A 205 23.00 -5.77 -7.34
N LEU A 206 22.35 -6.09 -6.22
CA LEU A 206 20.90 -5.97 -6.03
C LEU A 206 20.60 -4.87 -5.03
N ILE A 207 19.82 -3.87 -5.44
CA ILE A 207 19.45 -2.72 -4.61
C ILE A 207 17.96 -2.82 -4.29
N GLY A 208 17.61 -2.87 -3.01
CA GLY A 208 16.22 -2.86 -2.57
C GLY A 208 15.81 -1.50 -2.03
N THR A 209 14.78 -0.92 -2.64
CA THR A 209 14.15 0.35 -2.24
C THR A 209 12.74 0.09 -1.67
N ARG A 210 12.15 1.07 -0.98
CA ARG A 210 10.79 0.94 -0.41
C ARG A 210 9.67 1.42 -1.33
N SER A 211 9.96 2.30 -2.29
CA SER A 211 8.94 2.89 -3.17
C SER A 211 9.48 3.09 -4.59
N ILE A 212 8.54 3.16 -5.55
CA ILE A 212 8.85 3.37 -6.97
C ILE A 212 9.60 4.69 -7.14
N ASP A 213 9.12 5.77 -6.52
CA ASP A 213 9.76 7.09 -6.60
C ASP A 213 11.24 7.05 -6.21
N LYS A 214 11.57 6.33 -5.12
CA LYS A 214 12.97 6.18 -4.67
C LYS A 214 13.81 5.33 -5.62
N SER A 215 13.21 4.36 -6.30
CA SER A 215 13.89 3.60 -7.36
C SER A 215 14.19 4.46 -8.57
N GLU A 216 13.23 5.28 -9.01
CA GLU A 216 13.39 6.20 -10.13
C GLU A 216 14.44 7.27 -9.84
N ASP A 217 14.46 7.82 -8.62
CA ASP A 217 15.47 8.81 -8.22
C ASP A 217 16.88 8.22 -8.22
N LEU A 218 17.05 6.98 -7.74
CA LEU A 218 18.32 6.29 -7.82
C LEU A 218 18.71 5.96 -9.28
N SER A 219 17.73 5.52 -10.09
CA SER A 219 17.92 5.19 -11.50
C SER A 219 18.44 6.39 -12.31
N LYS A 220 17.91 7.59 -12.08
CA LYS A 220 18.40 8.83 -12.70
C LYS A 220 19.88 9.08 -12.39
N ILE A 221 20.29 8.93 -11.13
CA ILE A 221 21.68 9.15 -10.72
C ILE A 221 22.59 8.08 -11.33
N LEU A 222 22.19 6.80 -11.30
CA LEU A 222 22.93 5.72 -11.94
C LEU A 222 23.13 5.96 -13.44
N THR A 223 22.09 6.43 -14.14
CA THR A 223 22.14 6.78 -15.57
C THR A 223 23.11 7.93 -15.81
N SER A 224 23.05 8.99 -14.99
CA SER A 224 23.95 10.14 -15.10
C SER A 224 25.42 9.78 -14.89
N GLU A 225 25.67 8.69 -14.17
CA GLU A 225 27.00 8.17 -13.86
C GLU A 225 27.45 7.07 -14.84
N GLY A 226 26.68 6.82 -15.90
CA GLY A 226 27.02 5.84 -16.95
C GLY A 226 26.86 4.38 -16.51
N LEU A 227 26.17 4.10 -15.41
CA LEU A 227 25.96 2.76 -14.90
C LEU A 227 24.71 2.13 -15.51
N THR A 228 24.91 1.11 -16.34
CA THR A 228 23.81 0.34 -16.94
C THR A 228 23.14 -0.50 -15.85
N HIS A 229 21.83 -0.34 -15.69
CA HIS A 229 21.06 -1.00 -14.64
C HIS A 229 19.63 -1.29 -15.09
N THR A 230 18.96 -2.19 -14.38
CA THR A 230 17.55 -2.53 -14.62
C THR A 230 16.70 -2.20 -13.40
N VAL A 231 15.51 -1.65 -13.61
CA VAL A 231 14.57 -1.28 -12.54
C VAL A 231 13.34 -2.20 -12.57
N LEU A 232 12.97 -2.74 -11.41
CA LEU A 232 11.83 -3.63 -11.21
C LEU A 232 10.80 -2.96 -10.30
N ASN A 233 9.61 -2.70 -10.86
CA ASN A 233 8.54 -1.92 -10.21
C ASN A 233 7.29 -2.73 -9.86
N ALA A 234 7.34 -4.07 -9.91
CA ALA A 234 6.22 -4.99 -9.63
C ALA A 234 4.99 -4.79 -10.52
N ARG A 235 5.18 -4.32 -11.76
CA ARG A 235 4.10 -4.09 -12.73
C ARG A 235 3.88 -5.26 -13.68
N ASN A 236 4.94 -6.01 -14.01
CA ASN A 236 4.86 -7.12 -14.96
C ASN A 236 5.64 -8.34 -14.45
N VAL A 237 4.93 -9.27 -13.79
CA VAL A 237 5.53 -10.38 -13.04
C VAL A 237 6.33 -11.35 -13.91
N ALA A 238 5.88 -11.61 -15.15
CA ALA A 238 6.53 -12.59 -16.02
C ALA A 238 7.91 -12.12 -16.52
N SER A 239 7.99 -10.90 -17.05
CA SER A 239 9.26 -10.29 -17.49
C SER A 239 10.20 -10.03 -16.32
N GLU A 240 9.66 -9.70 -15.13
CA GLU A 240 10.48 -9.47 -13.94
C GLU A 240 11.19 -10.75 -13.47
N ALA A 241 10.57 -11.92 -13.61
CA ALA A 241 11.20 -13.18 -13.24
C ALA A 241 12.47 -13.46 -14.07
N GLU A 242 12.43 -13.22 -15.38
CA GLU A 242 13.59 -13.42 -16.25
C GLU A 242 14.74 -12.47 -15.89
N ILE A 243 14.43 -11.20 -15.66
CA ILE A 243 15.42 -10.19 -15.26
C ILE A 243 16.06 -10.57 -13.91
N VAL A 244 15.26 -11.00 -12.94
CA VAL A 244 15.75 -11.38 -11.61
C VAL A 244 16.62 -12.63 -11.67
N ALA A 245 16.27 -13.61 -12.51
CA ALA A 245 17.09 -14.79 -12.72
C ALA A 245 18.46 -14.42 -13.30
N ALA A 246 18.53 -13.40 -14.16
CA ALA A 246 19.77 -12.89 -14.74
C ALA A 246 20.57 -11.96 -13.80
N ALA A 247 19.98 -11.47 -12.70
CA ALA A 247 20.59 -10.47 -11.82
C ALA A 247 21.88 -10.91 -11.14
N GLY A 248 22.16 -12.22 -11.07
CA GLY A 248 23.41 -12.78 -10.54
C GLY A 248 24.55 -12.85 -11.55
N GLY A 249 24.36 -12.36 -12.78
CA GLY A 249 25.40 -12.31 -13.81
C GLY A 249 26.47 -11.25 -13.53
N ARG A 250 27.66 -11.43 -14.10
CA ARG A 250 28.76 -10.46 -13.98
C ARG A 250 28.33 -9.07 -14.47
N ASN A 251 28.77 -8.02 -13.77
CA ASN A 251 28.45 -6.60 -14.04
C ASN A 251 26.95 -6.23 -13.94
N GLN A 252 26.07 -7.08 -13.41
CA GLN A 252 24.65 -6.74 -13.33
C GLN A 252 24.35 -5.77 -12.19
N ILE A 253 23.55 -4.74 -12.46
CA ILE A 253 23.00 -3.82 -11.45
C ILE A 253 21.48 -3.87 -11.57
N THR A 254 20.82 -4.32 -10.50
CA THR A 254 19.36 -4.46 -10.46
C THR A 254 18.79 -3.65 -9.31
N VAL A 255 17.88 -2.72 -9.61
CA VAL A 255 17.10 -1.96 -8.63
C VAL A 255 15.73 -2.60 -8.50
N SER A 256 15.36 -3.00 -7.28
CA SER A 256 14.11 -3.70 -6.98
C SER A 256 13.28 -2.90 -5.98
N THR A 257 12.09 -2.47 -6.41
CA THR A 257 11.14 -1.81 -5.53
C THR A 257 10.47 -2.83 -4.61
N ASN A 258 10.57 -2.61 -3.30
CA ASN A 258 10.16 -3.51 -2.22
C ASN A 258 10.77 -4.91 -2.37
N MET A 259 9.99 -5.82 -2.96
CA MET A 259 10.32 -7.22 -3.19
C MET A 259 9.84 -7.64 -4.60
N ALA A 260 9.97 -6.75 -5.59
CA ALA A 260 9.80 -7.14 -6.99
C ALA A 260 10.72 -8.34 -7.32
N GLY A 261 10.25 -9.27 -8.16
CA GLY A 261 10.97 -10.52 -8.39
C GLY A 261 10.94 -11.54 -7.25
N ARG A 262 10.04 -11.39 -6.27
CA ARG A 262 9.86 -12.37 -5.20
C ARG A 262 9.45 -13.73 -5.77
N GLY A 263 10.13 -14.77 -5.30
CA GLY A 263 9.88 -16.16 -5.72
C GLY A 263 10.88 -16.65 -6.76
N THR A 264 11.54 -15.76 -7.50
CA THR A 264 12.63 -16.13 -8.41
C THR A 264 13.95 -16.24 -7.67
N ASP A 265 14.71 -17.29 -7.98
CA ASP A 265 16.03 -17.55 -7.42
C ASP A 265 17.10 -16.77 -8.21
N ILE A 266 18.05 -16.14 -7.52
CA ILE A 266 19.17 -15.41 -8.15
C ILE A 266 20.41 -16.29 -8.06
N LYS A 267 20.69 -17.03 -9.12
CA LYS A 267 21.90 -17.86 -9.21
C LYS A 267 23.09 -16.99 -9.61
N LEU A 268 24.24 -17.25 -9.01
CA LEU A 268 25.47 -16.59 -9.42
C LEU A 268 25.89 -17.12 -10.80
N GLY A 269 26.26 -16.21 -11.71
CA GLY A 269 26.86 -16.58 -12.99
C GLY A 269 28.29 -17.09 -12.83
N ASP A 270 28.85 -17.63 -13.90
CA ASP A 270 30.20 -18.21 -13.89
C ASP A 270 31.26 -17.19 -13.43
N GLY A 271 32.13 -17.62 -12.51
CA GLY A 271 33.21 -16.81 -11.94
C GLY A 271 32.75 -15.71 -10.95
N VAL A 272 31.45 -15.53 -10.71
CA VAL A 272 30.95 -14.52 -9.77
C VAL A 272 31.22 -14.91 -8.32
N GLU A 273 31.27 -16.21 -8.01
CA GLU A 273 31.65 -16.72 -6.69
C GLU A 273 33.05 -16.23 -6.29
N ASP A 274 34.03 -16.31 -7.21
CA ASP A 274 35.41 -15.86 -6.99
C ASP A 274 35.51 -14.34 -6.78
N LEU A 275 34.58 -13.59 -7.36
CA LEU A 275 34.46 -12.13 -7.15
C LEU A 275 33.83 -11.80 -5.79
N GLY A 276 33.40 -12.80 -5.00
CA GLY A 276 32.78 -12.61 -3.69
C GLY A 276 31.25 -12.58 -3.72
N GLY A 277 30.64 -12.98 -4.84
CA GLY A 277 29.21 -13.18 -4.99
C GLY A 277 28.36 -11.91 -5.00
N LEU A 278 27.04 -12.10 -4.94
CA LEU A 278 26.04 -11.03 -5.00
C LEU A 278 26.21 -10.03 -3.84
N HIS A 279 26.25 -8.74 -4.18
CA HIS A 279 26.20 -7.65 -3.22
C HIS A 279 24.78 -7.09 -3.10
N VAL A 280 24.22 -7.05 -1.89
CA VAL A 280 22.87 -6.55 -1.63
C VAL A 280 22.91 -5.22 -0.89
N ILE A 281 22.24 -4.20 -1.42
CA ILE A 281 22.12 -2.88 -0.83
C ILE A 281 20.70 -2.69 -0.32
N CYS A 282 20.55 -2.46 0.98
CA CYS A 282 19.28 -2.03 1.59
C CYS A 282 19.30 -0.51 1.72
N THR A 283 18.46 0.22 0.98
CA THR A 283 18.51 1.69 0.94
C THR A 283 17.83 2.36 2.14
N GLU A 284 17.05 1.60 2.90
CA GLU A 284 16.34 2.02 4.11
C GLU A 284 15.84 0.79 4.90
N LEU A 285 15.24 1.01 6.08
CA LEU A 285 14.52 -0.05 6.80
C LEU A 285 13.04 -0.04 6.41
N HIS A 286 12.49 -1.22 6.16
CA HIS A 286 11.06 -1.39 6.00
C HIS A 286 10.34 -1.34 7.36
N ASP A 287 9.01 -1.31 7.33
CA ASP A 287 8.18 -1.37 8.54
C ASP A 287 8.37 -2.64 9.35
N SER A 288 8.83 -3.71 8.69
CA SER A 288 9.14 -4.97 9.34
C SER A 288 10.53 -5.48 8.97
N ALA A 289 11.25 -5.89 10.00
CA ALA A 289 12.55 -6.55 9.90
C ALA A 289 12.48 -7.88 9.14
N ARG A 290 11.27 -8.43 8.96
CA ARG A 290 11.03 -9.60 8.11
C ARG A 290 11.31 -9.28 6.64
N ILE A 291 10.89 -8.10 6.16
CA ILE A 291 11.05 -7.69 4.76
C ILE A 291 12.53 -7.43 4.47
N ASP A 292 13.23 -6.74 5.36
CA ASP A 292 14.68 -6.52 5.21
C ASP A 292 15.45 -7.86 5.13
N ARG A 293 15.07 -8.85 5.96
CA ARG A 293 15.66 -10.20 5.92
C ARG A 293 15.35 -10.95 4.62
N GLN A 294 14.20 -10.69 3.99
CA GLN A 294 13.88 -11.30 2.69
C GLN A 294 14.80 -10.76 1.59
N LEU A 295 15.07 -9.45 1.60
CA LEU A 295 16.01 -8.82 0.69
C LEU A 295 17.44 -9.31 0.93
N VAL A 296 17.92 -9.29 2.18
CA VAL A 296 19.25 -9.80 2.54
C VAL A 296 19.40 -11.28 2.21
N GLY A 297 18.32 -12.06 2.34
CA GLY A 297 18.29 -13.48 1.99
C GLY A 297 18.38 -13.77 0.48
N ARG A 298 18.37 -12.74 -0.38
CA ARG A 298 18.61 -12.89 -1.83
C ARG A 298 20.08 -13.18 -2.16
N CYS A 299 21.02 -12.94 -1.23
CA CYS A 299 22.43 -13.35 -1.38
C CYS A 299 22.83 -14.47 -0.41
N GLY A 300 23.94 -15.13 -0.71
CA GLY A 300 24.47 -16.25 0.09
C GLY A 300 23.59 -17.49 0.07
N ARG A 301 22.93 -17.73 -1.07
CA ARG A 301 22.19 -18.96 -1.37
C ARG A 301 23.12 -20.16 -1.26
N GLN A 302 22.69 -21.31 -0.77
CA GLN A 302 23.48 -22.57 -0.81
C GLN A 302 24.95 -22.45 -0.35
N GLY A 303 25.25 -21.55 0.60
CA GLY A 303 26.62 -21.32 1.07
C GLY A 303 27.49 -20.50 0.12
N ASP A 304 26.92 -19.89 -0.91
CA ASP A 304 27.60 -18.97 -1.82
C ASP A 304 28.16 -17.78 -1.03
N PRO A 305 29.29 -17.20 -1.48
CA PRO A 305 29.74 -15.93 -0.96
C PRO A 305 28.72 -14.84 -1.31
N GLY A 306 28.69 -13.81 -0.48
CA GLY A 306 27.77 -12.70 -0.69
C GLY A 306 27.97 -11.66 0.39
N THR A 307 27.67 -10.41 0.06
CA THR A 307 27.77 -9.31 1.01
C THR A 307 26.50 -8.51 1.01
N TRP A 308 26.19 -7.85 2.11
CA TRP A 308 25.10 -6.89 2.13
C TRP A 308 25.44 -5.69 3.02
N ARG A 309 24.84 -4.54 2.68
CA ARG A 309 25.03 -3.29 3.42
C ARG A 309 23.71 -2.56 3.61
N GLN A 310 23.54 -1.99 4.79
CA GLN A 310 22.42 -1.11 5.10
C GLN A 310 22.84 0.36 4.97
N PHE A 311 22.07 1.12 4.21
CA PHE A 311 22.12 2.58 4.14
C PHE A 311 20.92 3.18 4.87
N LEU A 312 21.15 4.31 5.51
CA LEU A 312 20.16 5.04 6.29
C LEU A 312 20.44 6.53 6.18
N ALA A 313 19.39 7.34 6.29
CA ALA A 313 19.51 8.77 6.43
C ALA A 313 18.77 9.25 7.68
N VAL A 314 19.25 10.31 8.31
CA VAL A 314 18.64 10.87 9.55
C VAL A 314 17.23 11.43 9.33
N ASP A 315 16.83 11.63 8.08
CA ASP A 315 15.52 12.05 7.60
C ASP A 315 14.66 10.88 7.08
N ASP A 316 15.10 9.62 7.21
CA ASP A 316 14.29 8.46 6.82
C ASP A 316 12.97 8.37 7.61
N ASP A 317 11.90 8.04 6.88
CA ASP A 317 10.52 7.99 7.36
C ASP A 317 10.34 7.10 8.60
N ILE A 318 11.09 6.00 8.68
CA ILE A 318 10.98 5.02 9.77
C ILE A 318 11.17 5.66 11.16
N LEU A 319 11.97 6.74 11.26
CA LEU A 319 12.14 7.47 12.52
C LEU A 319 10.86 8.20 12.93
N VAL A 320 10.19 8.85 11.97
CA VAL A 320 8.92 9.54 12.19
C VAL A 320 7.82 8.52 12.49
N GLU A 321 7.74 7.45 11.71
CA GLU A 321 6.75 6.39 11.90
C GLU A 321 6.87 5.70 13.26
N GLY A 322 8.10 5.45 13.72
CA GLY A 322 8.36 4.73 14.98
C GLY A 322 8.36 5.60 16.24
N TYR A 323 8.77 6.87 16.16
CA TYR A 323 8.89 7.77 17.32
C TYR A 323 7.84 8.89 17.38
N GLY A 324 7.17 9.17 16.27
CA GLY A 324 6.31 10.35 16.08
C GLY A 324 7.12 11.62 15.79
N PRO A 325 6.50 12.65 15.16
CA PRO A 325 7.23 13.78 14.56
C PRO A 325 8.12 14.55 15.54
N LYS A 326 7.58 14.89 16.73
CA LYS A 326 8.30 15.68 17.74
C LYS A 326 9.55 14.97 18.28
N ARG A 327 9.46 13.65 18.49
CA ARG A 327 10.57 12.85 19.05
C ARG A 327 11.56 12.46 17.95
N ALA A 328 11.08 12.15 16.76
CA ALA A 328 11.92 11.91 15.58
C ALA A 328 12.84 13.11 15.33
N LYS A 329 12.32 14.34 15.29
CA LYS A 329 13.12 15.57 15.12
C LYS A 329 14.26 15.71 16.14
N ARG A 330 14.03 15.35 17.41
CA ARG A 330 15.08 15.34 18.45
C ARG A 330 16.13 14.26 18.20
N ILE A 331 15.69 13.08 17.79
CA ILE A 331 16.58 11.95 17.45
C ILE A 331 17.41 12.28 16.22
N SER A 332 16.81 12.79 15.14
CA SER A 332 17.52 13.19 13.91
C SER A 332 18.60 14.23 14.21
N ARG A 333 18.31 15.27 14.99
CA ARG A 333 19.33 16.25 15.44
C ARG A 333 20.47 15.62 16.22
N ARG A 334 20.18 14.62 17.07
CA ARG A 334 21.19 13.88 17.82
C ARG A 334 22.04 13.02 16.88
N LEU A 335 21.40 12.30 15.95
CA LEU A 335 22.09 11.47 14.95
C LEU A 335 23.00 12.32 14.07
N GLN A 336 22.55 13.49 13.60
CA GLN A 336 23.35 14.44 12.83
C GLN A 336 24.66 14.82 13.54
N ARG A 337 24.61 15.10 14.85
CA ARG A 337 25.81 15.41 15.64
C ARG A 337 26.74 14.22 15.85
N GLN A 338 26.23 13.01 15.70
CA GLN A 338 26.93 11.75 15.97
C GLN A 338 27.29 10.98 14.69
N LEU A 339 27.13 11.56 13.49
CA LEU A 339 27.38 10.88 12.21
C LEU A 339 28.81 10.33 12.08
N LYS A 340 29.80 11.02 12.66
CA LYS A 340 31.21 10.56 12.70
C LYS A 340 31.47 9.48 13.76
N GLY A 341 30.47 9.12 14.55
CA GLY A 341 30.56 8.11 15.60
C GLY A 341 30.42 6.68 15.08
N ASN A 342 30.20 5.73 15.99
CA ASN A 342 30.02 4.33 15.63
C ASN A 342 28.67 4.12 14.89
N PRO A 343 28.68 3.66 13.62
CA PRO A 343 27.48 3.53 12.81
C PRO A 343 26.51 2.45 13.33
N GLU A 344 27.00 1.43 14.04
CA GLU A 344 26.12 0.42 14.67
C GLU A 344 25.29 1.03 15.80
N ARG A 345 25.86 1.98 16.56
CA ARG A 345 25.10 2.70 17.60
C ARG A 345 24.03 3.59 16.99
N LEU A 346 24.27 4.16 15.80
CA LEU A 346 23.30 4.95 15.06
C LEU A 346 22.18 4.08 14.51
N LEU A 347 22.51 2.96 13.85
CA LEU A 347 21.56 1.96 13.34
C LEU A 347 20.60 1.48 14.44
N ALA A 348 21.07 1.32 15.67
CA ALA A 348 20.24 0.90 16.80
C ALA A 348 19.07 1.87 17.11
N PHE A 349 19.11 3.13 16.67
CA PHE A 349 17.94 4.03 16.77
C PHE A 349 16.88 3.67 15.73
N PHE A 350 17.29 3.38 14.50
CA PHE A 350 16.40 2.99 13.41
C PHE A 350 15.75 1.62 13.68
N GLN A 351 16.51 0.64 14.16
CA GLN A 351 15.98 -0.67 14.55
C GLN A 351 14.95 -0.56 15.68
N ARG A 352 15.18 0.32 16.67
CA ARG A 352 14.18 0.60 17.72
C ARG A 352 12.94 1.30 17.17
N ALA A 353 13.08 2.15 16.16
CA ALA A 353 11.95 2.77 15.47
C ALA A 353 11.12 1.68 14.76
N GLN A 354 11.78 0.82 13.98
CA GLN A 354 11.17 -0.32 13.30
C GLN A 354 10.43 -1.26 14.26
N GLN A 355 11.05 -1.65 15.38
CA GLN A 355 10.39 -2.48 16.40
C GLN A 355 9.10 -1.86 16.95
N ARG A 356 9.04 -0.51 17.04
CA ARG A 356 7.84 0.20 17.49
C ARG A 356 6.76 0.22 16.41
N VAL A 357 7.15 0.40 15.14
CA VAL A 357 6.24 0.28 14.00
C VAL A 357 5.65 -1.13 13.96
N GLU A 358 6.47 -2.18 14.04
CA GLU A 358 6.02 -3.57 14.09
C GLU A 358 5.09 -3.84 15.28
N ALA A 359 5.40 -3.36 16.48
CA ALA A 359 4.56 -3.52 17.65
C ALA A 359 3.20 -2.78 17.50
N ARG A 360 3.18 -1.63 16.83
CA ARG A 360 1.94 -0.92 16.49
C ARG A 360 1.12 -1.73 15.48
N HIS A 361 1.72 -2.18 14.38
CA HIS A 361 1.03 -2.98 13.36
C HIS A 361 0.48 -4.29 13.94
N ARG A 362 1.22 -4.97 14.81
CA ARG A 362 0.73 -6.17 15.52
C ARG A 362 -0.50 -5.89 16.38
N ARG A 363 -0.52 -4.76 17.11
CA ARG A 363 -1.69 -4.36 17.91
C ARG A 363 -2.88 -4.02 17.04
N GLN A 364 -2.67 -3.29 15.94
CA GLN A 364 -3.72 -2.94 14.98
C GLN A 364 -4.34 -4.19 14.35
N ARG A 365 -3.51 -5.13 13.87
CA ARG A 365 -4.00 -6.40 13.30
C ARG A 365 -4.85 -7.19 14.31
N ARG A 366 -4.38 -7.33 15.54
CA ARG A 366 -5.15 -8.00 16.60
C ARG A 366 -6.49 -7.32 16.91
N ALA A 367 -6.51 -5.99 16.93
CA ALA A 367 -7.74 -5.24 17.16
C ALA A 367 -8.73 -5.44 16.00
N LEU A 368 -8.24 -5.40 14.75
CA LEU A 368 -9.06 -5.67 13.57
C LEU A 368 -9.60 -7.11 13.56
N GLU A 369 -8.77 -8.10 13.87
CA GLU A 369 -9.18 -9.50 13.99
C GLU A 369 -10.28 -9.68 15.05
N TYR A 370 -10.13 -9.03 16.22
CA TYR A 370 -11.13 -9.06 17.28
C TYR A 370 -12.46 -8.41 16.84
N MET A 371 -12.40 -7.23 16.22
CA MET A 371 -13.59 -6.54 15.71
C MET A 371 -14.31 -7.34 14.64
N GLU A 372 -13.59 -7.95 13.70
CA GLU A 372 -14.19 -8.76 12.64
C GLU A 372 -14.84 -10.03 13.20
N ARG A 373 -14.24 -10.65 14.22
CA ARG A 373 -14.86 -11.78 14.93
C ARG A 373 -16.16 -11.38 15.64
N GLN A 374 -16.17 -10.24 16.34
CA GLN A 374 -17.40 -9.75 16.99
C GLN A 374 -18.52 -9.45 15.99
N LYS A 375 -18.19 -8.85 14.84
CA LYS A 375 -19.16 -8.64 13.77
C LYS A 375 -19.74 -9.95 13.26
N ALA A 376 -18.88 -10.93 12.99
CA ALA A 376 -19.32 -12.25 12.52
C ALA A 376 -20.26 -12.92 13.55
N GLU A 377 -19.91 -12.89 14.84
CA GLU A 377 -20.76 -13.41 15.92
C GLU A 377 -22.11 -12.68 16.00
N SER A 378 -22.13 -11.34 15.83
CA SER A 378 -23.36 -10.55 15.80
C SER A 378 -24.27 -10.90 14.62
N HIS A 379 -23.71 -11.07 13.42
CA HIS A 379 -24.51 -11.48 12.25
C HIS A 379 -25.12 -12.87 12.46
N ILE A 380 -24.34 -13.82 12.98
CA ILE A 380 -24.84 -15.17 13.30
C ILE A 380 -25.99 -15.10 14.32
N GLN A 381 -25.87 -14.26 15.37
CA GLN A 381 -26.96 -14.06 16.34
C GLN A 381 -28.23 -13.47 15.71
N MET A 382 -28.09 -12.65 14.67
CA MET A 382 -29.20 -12.10 13.89
C MET A 382 -29.72 -13.06 12.81
N SER A 383 -29.24 -14.31 12.76
CA SER A 383 -29.52 -15.28 11.68
C SER A 383 -29.16 -14.77 10.29
N GLN A 384 -28.11 -13.96 10.20
CA GLN A 384 -27.53 -13.43 8.97
C GLN A 384 -26.22 -14.16 8.63
N ASP A 385 -25.86 -14.17 7.34
CA ASP A 385 -24.59 -14.71 6.89
C ASP A 385 -23.45 -13.69 7.16
N PRO A 386 -22.43 -14.04 7.95
CA PRO A 386 -21.38 -13.10 8.35
C PRO A 386 -20.42 -12.68 7.22
N TYR A 387 -20.57 -13.22 6.01
CA TYR A 387 -19.72 -12.91 4.85
C TYR A 387 -20.51 -12.22 3.74
N LEU A 388 -21.76 -12.61 3.54
CA LEU A 388 -22.65 -12.04 2.52
C LEU A 388 -23.34 -10.78 3.05
N ASP A 389 -23.95 -10.85 4.24
CA ASP A 389 -24.72 -9.74 4.81
C ASP A 389 -23.84 -8.70 5.51
N ALA A 390 -22.58 -9.05 5.80
CA ALA A 390 -21.57 -8.12 6.33
C ALA A 390 -20.90 -7.26 5.25
N ALA A 391 -21.12 -7.58 3.97
CA ALA A 391 -20.50 -6.90 2.83
C ALA A 391 -21.36 -5.74 2.27
N SER A 392 -22.65 -5.73 2.62
CA SER A 392 -23.67 -4.73 2.25
C SER A 392 -23.69 -3.48 3.11
#